data_AF-A0AAE1KVJ2-F1
#
_entry.id   AF-A0AAE1KVJ2-F1
#
_cell.length_a   1.000
_cell.length_b   1.000
_cell.length_c   1.000
_cell.angle_alpha   90.00
_cell.angle_beta   90.00
_cell.angle_gamma   90.00
#
_symmetry.space_group_name_H-M   'P 1'
#
loop_
_entity.id
_entity.type
_entity.pdbx_description
1 polymer ?
#
loop_
_entity_poly.entity_id
_entity_poly.type
_entity_poly.pdbx_seq_one_letter_code
_entity_poly.pdbx_strand_id
1 'polypeptide(L)'
;MEYDEPLINPVASCPWIYDTAHEKYKDIVMKRNSWKEIAQQLNITEEQCRKRWICLRDRYVRMRRVHEKAIPSGSGSDSIPKIKWELYPLLDSLLHHCKEHHTGGNSFQLGSSSSQPDSASSSNEAYPDNNDVLEM
;
A
#
# COMPACT_ATOMS: atom_id res chain seq x y z
N MET A 1 24.95 -0.96 -4.64
CA MET A 1 24.34 -2.29 -4.65
C MET A 1 23.62 -2.38 -5.98
N GLU A 2 24.04 -3.32 -6.81
CA GLU A 2 23.75 -3.35 -8.25
C GLU A 2 22.28 -3.70 -8.54
N TYR A 3 21.64 -4.43 -7.64
CA TYR A 3 20.26 -4.89 -7.73
C TYR A 3 19.21 -3.95 -7.12
N ASP A 4 19.56 -2.70 -6.77
CA ASP A 4 18.61 -1.76 -6.15
C ASP A 4 17.60 -1.19 -7.17
N GLU A 5 18.09 -0.75 -8.32
CA GLU A 5 17.28 -0.25 -9.44
C GLU A 5 16.39 -1.33 -10.07
N PRO A 6 16.89 -2.52 -10.44
CA PRO A 6 16.04 -3.60 -10.96
C PRO A 6 15.12 -4.22 -9.89
N LEU A 7 15.24 -3.85 -8.61
CA LEU A 7 14.22 -4.14 -7.59
C LEU A 7 13.11 -3.09 -7.59
N ILE A 8 13.42 -1.81 -7.78
CA ILE A 8 12.42 -0.73 -7.77
C ILE A 8 11.49 -0.85 -8.98
N ASN A 9 12.02 -1.14 -10.17
CA ASN A 9 11.24 -1.19 -11.41
C ASN A 9 10.05 -2.19 -11.38
N PRO A 10 10.21 -3.49 -11.04
CA PRO A 10 9.09 -4.42 -11.00
C PRO A 10 8.20 -4.22 -9.75
N VAL A 11 8.74 -3.68 -8.65
CA VAL A 11 7.89 -3.22 -7.52
C VAL A 11 6.99 -2.06 -7.97
N ALA A 12 7.47 -1.17 -8.84
CA ALA A 12 6.71 -0.02 -9.33
C ALA A 12 5.44 -0.46 -10.07
N SER A 13 5.57 -1.48 -10.93
CA SER A 13 4.48 -2.14 -11.67
C SER A 13 3.48 -2.90 -10.78
N CYS A 14 3.77 -3.08 -9.49
CA CYS A 14 2.96 -3.83 -8.53
C CYS A 14 2.36 -2.90 -7.44
N PRO A 15 1.39 -2.01 -7.76
CA PRO A 15 0.87 -1.02 -6.82
C PRO A 15 0.40 -1.61 -5.49
N TRP A 16 -0.22 -2.80 -5.52
CA TRP A 16 -0.63 -3.51 -4.30
C TRP A 16 0.50 -3.78 -3.29
N ILE A 17 1.78 -3.69 -3.66
CA ILE A 17 2.91 -3.80 -2.71
C ILE A 17 3.04 -2.57 -1.80
N TYR A 18 2.86 -1.36 -2.34
CA TYR A 18 3.17 -0.09 -1.66
C TYR A 18 1.97 0.84 -1.49
N ASP A 19 0.98 0.76 -2.37
CA ASP A 19 -0.21 1.61 -2.40
C ASP A 19 -1.31 1.08 -1.48
N THR A 20 -1.57 1.81 -0.39
CA THR A 20 -2.63 1.48 0.58
C THR A 20 -4.05 1.78 0.10
N ALA A 21 -4.21 2.61 -0.94
CA ALA A 21 -5.50 2.97 -1.52
C ALA A 21 -5.93 1.97 -2.62
N HIS A 22 -4.98 1.25 -3.23
CA HIS A 22 -5.27 0.21 -4.21
C HIS A 22 -6.07 -0.95 -3.59
N GLU A 23 -7.19 -1.33 -4.21
CA GLU A 23 -8.11 -2.38 -3.74
C GLU A 23 -7.37 -3.67 -3.32
N LYS A 24 -6.51 -4.15 -4.22
CA LYS A 24 -5.72 -5.38 -4.03
C LYS A 24 -4.60 -5.28 -2.98
N TYR A 25 -4.41 -4.15 -2.30
CA TYR A 25 -3.44 -4.03 -1.21
C TYR A 25 -3.73 -5.00 -0.05
N LYS A 26 -5.00 -5.33 0.18
CA LYS A 26 -5.38 -6.30 1.23
C LYS A 26 -5.15 -7.76 0.79
N ASP A 27 -4.87 -8.02 -0.49
CA ASP A 27 -4.62 -9.35 -1.00
C ASP A 27 -3.19 -9.83 -0.69
N ILE A 28 -3.10 -10.74 0.29
CA ILE A 28 -1.86 -11.35 0.74
C ILE A 28 -1.28 -12.30 -0.34
N VAL A 29 -2.15 -12.98 -1.10
CA VAL A 29 -1.74 -13.93 -2.15
C VAL A 29 -1.13 -13.18 -3.32
N MET A 30 -1.78 -12.10 -3.78
CA MET A 30 -1.27 -11.25 -4.85
C MET A 30 0.06 -10.58 -4.46
N LYS A 31 0.18 -10.06 -3.23
CA LYS A 31 1.46 -9.58 -2.69
C LYS A 31 2.54 -10.65 -2.72
N ARG A 32 2.25 -11.87 -2.26
CA ARG A 32 3.23 -12.96 -2.22
C ARG A 32 3.70 -13.37 -3.62
N ASN A 33 2.77 -13.53 -4.56
CA ASN A 33 3.09 -13.90 -5.94
C ASN A 33 4.02 -12.87 -6.59
N SER A 34 3.73 -11.58 -6.46
CA SER A 34 4.62 -10.53 -6.98
C SER A 34 6.00 -10.53 -6.32
N TRP A 35 6.09 -10.69 -4.99
CA TRP A 35 7.39 -10.81 -4.33
C TRP A 35 8.19 -12.02 -4.81
N LYS A 36 7.52 -13.15 -5.08
CA LYS A 36 8.15 -14.35 -5.63
C LYS A 36 8.67 -14.13 -7.04
N GLU A 37 7.87 -13.49 -7.91
CA GLU A 37 8.26 -13.18 -9.28
C GLU A 37 9.46 -12.21 -9.33
N ILE A 38 9.42 -11.14 -8.54
CA ILE A 38 10.53 -10.18 -8.37
C ILE A 38 11.80 -10.89 -7.87
N ALA A 39 11.66 -11.78 -6.88
CA ALA A 39 12.76 -12.56 -6.35
C ALA A 39 13.38 -13.50 -7.39
N GLN A 40 12.56 -14.13 -8.24
CA GLN A 40 13.02 -14.96 -9.35
C GLN A 40 13.77 -14.13 -10.41
N GLN A 41 13.25 -12.96 -10.80
CA GLN A 41 13.91 -12.06 -11.76
C GLN A 41 15.30 -11.60 -11.27
N LEU A 42 15.44 -11.33 -9.97
CA LEU A 42 16.68 -10.88 -9.34
C LEU A 42 17.60 -12.03 -8.85
N ASN A 43 17.18 -13.29 -9.02
CA ASN A 43 17.87 -14.48 -8.53
C ASN A 43 18.20 -14.46 -7.02
N ILE A 44 17.32 -13.89 -6.20
CA ILE A 44 17.43 -13.82 -4.74
C ILE A 44 16.16 -14.35 -4.05
N THR A 45 16.07 -14.30 -2.72
CA THR A 45 14.88 -14.75 -1.99
C THR A 45 13.88 -13.62 -1.75
N GLU A 46 12.59 -13.97 -1.63
CA GLU A 46 11.49 -13.04 -1.30
C GLU A 46 11.76 -12.21 -0.03
N GLU A 47 12.49 -12.77 0.94
CA GLU A 47 12.88 -12.06 2.15
C GLU A 47 13.93 -10.99 1.89
N GLN A 48 14.94 -11.26 1.06
CA GLN A 48 15.95 -10.27 0.69
C GLN A 48 15.32 -9.13 -0.12
N CYS A 49 14.44 -9.43 -1.09
CA CYS A 49 13.66 -8.40 -1.81
C CYS A 49 12.89 -7.48 -0.86
N ARG A 50 12.10 -8.05 0.07
CA ARG A 50 11.30 -7.29 1.03
C ARG A 50 12.17 -6.46 1.97
N LYS A 51 13.22 -7.05 2.54
CA LYS A 51 14.16 -6.36 3.44
C LYS A 51 14.86 -5.21 2.72
N ARG A 52 15.29 -5.43 1.48
CA ARG A 52 15.94 -4.41 0.64
C ARG A 52 14.98 -3.26 0.30
N TRP A 53 13.75 -3.58 -0.11
CA TRP A 53 12.69 -2.59 -0.37
C TRP A 53 12.39 -1.72 0.86
N ILE A 54 12.28 -2.32 2.05
CA ILE A 54 12.09 -1.58 3.31
C ILE A 54 13.26 -0.61 3.55
N CYS A 55 14.51 -1.07 3.42
CA CYS A 55 15.68 -0.20 3.58
C CYS A 55 15.72 0.96 2.56
N LEU A 56 15.32 0.72 1.31
CA LEU A 56 15.21 1.75 0.27
C LEU A 56 14.14 2.78 0.64
N ARG A 57 12.94 2.33 1.03
CA ARG A 57 11.84 3.21 1.43
C ARG A 57 12.16 4.03 2.68
N ASP A 58 12.80 3.44 3.68
CA ASP A 58 13.19 4.15 4.90
C ASP A 58 14.28 5.21 4.63
N ARG A 59 15.21 4.91 3.72
CA ARG A 59 16.19 5.90 3.22
C ARG A 59 15.49 7.04 2.49
N TYR A 60 14.52 6.74 1.62
CA TYR A 60 13.70 7.74 0.93
C TYR A 60 12.94 8.64 1.92
N VAL A 61 12.20 8.06 2.88
CA VAL A 61 11.43 8.84 3.88
C VAL A 61 12.35 9.75 4.71
N ARG A 62 13.53 9.27 5.11
CA ARG A 62 14.51 10.11 5.81
C ARG A 62 15.01 11.26 4.92
N MET A 63 15.38 10.95 3.67
CA MET A 63 15.90 11.93 2.72
C MET A 63 14.87 13.01 2.39
N ARG A 64 13.63 12.62 2.10
CA ARG A 64 12.55 13.54 1.79
C ARG A 64 12.22 14.47 2.95
N ARG A 65 12.16 13.96 4.19
CA ARG A 65 11.98 14.79 5.40
C ARG A 65 13.11 15.81 5.60
N VAL A 66 14.34 15.47 5.20
CA VAL A 66 15.48 16.42 5.25
C VAL A 66 15.31 17.48 4.16
N HIS A 67 14.94 17.08 2.94
CA HIS A 67 14.70 17.98 1.81
C HIS A 67 13.53 18.95 2.07
N GLU A 68 12.37 18.44 2.49
CA GLU A 68 11.19 19.22 2.91
C GLU A 68 11.56 20.30 3.95
N LYS A 69 12.38 19.93 4.96
CA LYS A 69 12.83 20.86 6.02
C LYS A 69 13.94 21.82 5.60
N ALA A 70 14.70 21.48 4.57
CA ALA A 70 15.79 22.30 4.05
C ALA A 70 15.33 23.30 2.98
N ILE A 71 14.02 23.40 2.75
CA ILE A 71 13.37 24.49 2.01
C ILE A 71 12.81 25.48 3.06
N PRO A 72 13.61 26.43 3.57
CA PRO A 72 13.07 27.53 4.37
C PRO A 72 12.18 28.40 3.47
N SER A 73 11.06 28.89 4.01
CA SER A 73 9.98 29.58 3.27
C SER A 73 10.33 30.96 2.67
N GLY A 74 11.62 31.25 2.43
CA GLY A 74 12.09 32.54 1.90
C GLY A 74 13.51 32.57 1.33
N SER A 75 14.18 31.43 1.11
CA SER A 75 15.50 31.41 0.46
C SER A 75 15.43 31.03 -1.02
N GLY A 76 16.24 31.68 -1.85
CA GLY A 76 16.36 31.38 -3.27
C GLY A 76 16.83 29.94 -3.56
N SER A 77 16.43 29.43 -4.73
CA SER A 77 16.54 28.01 -5.13
C SER A 77 17.94 27.39 -4.97
N ASP A 78 19.00 28.17 -5.04
CA ASP A 78 20.40 27.72 -4.92
C ASP A 78 20.77 27.19 -3.53
N SER A 79 19.97 27.50 -2.49
CA SER A 79 20.24 27.05 -1.12
C SER A 79 19.75 25.63 -0.82
N ILE A 80 18.93 25.04 -1.70
CA ILE A 80 18.26 23.76 -1.43
C ILE A 80 19.27 22.60 -1.61
N PRO A 81 19.51 21.75 -0.59
CA PRO A 81 20.48 20.66 -0.69
C PRO A 81 19.98 19.58 -1.66
N LYS A 82 20.60 19.55 -2.84
CA LYS A 82 20.33 18.55 -3.89
C LYS A 82 20.51 17.13 -3.36
N ILE A 83 19.50 16.29 -3.55
CA ILE A 83 19.53 14.89 -3.13
C ILE A 83 20.45 14.09 -4.05
N LYS A 84 21.66 13.79 -3.58
CA LYS A 84 22.69 13.02 -4.30
C LYS A 84 22.44 11.50 -4.25
N TRP A 85 21.22 11.06 -4.57
CA TRP A 85 20.89 9.63 -4.58
C TRP A 85 20.11 9.27 -5.84
N GLU A 86 20.76 8.58 -6.77
CA GLU A 86 20.23 8.22 -8.10
C GLU A 86 18.87 7.50 -8.07
N LEU A 87 18.59 6.74 -7.00
CA LEU A 87 17.32 6.03 -6.83
C LEU A 87 16.20 6.88 -6.20
N TYR A 88 16.52 8.07 -5.72
CA TYR A 88 15.53 9.00 -5.17
C TYR A 88 14.44 9.37 -6.17
N PRO A 89 14.71 9.84 -7.41
CA PRO A 89 13.65 10.19 -8.36
C PRO A 89 12.73 9.01 -8.72
N LEU A 90 13.26 7.78 -8.78
CA LEU A 90 12.47 6.56 -9.00
C LEU A 90 11.53 6.26 -7.82
N LEU A 91 12.00 6.44 -6.59
CA LEU A 91 11.18 6.23 -5.38
C LEU A 91 10.22 7.39 -5.12
N ASP A 92 10.57 8.62 -5.50
CA ASP A 92 9.73 9.79 -5.33
C ASP A 92 8.57 9.76 -6.30
N SER A 93 8.81 9.52 -7.60
CA SER A 93 7.73 9.36 -8.58
C SER A 93 6.78 8.21 -8.18
N LEU A 94 7.30 7.14 -7.58
CA LEU A 94 6.50 6.00 -7.16
C LEU A 94 5.66 6.25 -5.89
N LEU A 95 6.25 6.91 -4.88
CA LEU A 95 5.66 7.03 -3.54
C LEU A 95 4.97 8.39 -3.29
N HIS A 96 5.20 9.38 -4.15
CA HIS A 96 4.54 10.70 -4.09
C HIS A 96 3.12 10.64 -4.66
N HIS A 97 2.97 10.23 -5.93
CA HIS A 97 1.68 10.16 -6.63
C HIS A 97 0.68 9.20 -5.97
N CYS A 98 1.19 8.23 -5.21
CA CYS A 98 0.41 7.26 -4.44
C CYS A 98 -0.49 7.87 -3.35
N LYS A 99 -0.36 9.17 -3.04
CA LYS A 99 -1.20 9.87 -2.04
C LYS A 99 -2.27 10.81 -2.59
N GLU A 100 -2.26 11.11 -3.88
CA GLU A 100 -3.05 12.23 -4.41
C GLU A 100 -4.37 11.85 -5.09
N HIS A 101 -4.73 10.56 -5.10
CA HIS A 101 -6.09 10.17 -5.46
C HIS A 101 -7.09 10.59 -4.37
N HIS A 102 -7.59 11.82 -4.54
CA HIS A 102 -8.79 12.36 -3.89
C HIS A 102 -10.02 11.55 -4.32
N THR A 103 -10.18 10.34 -3.77
CA THR A 103 -11.44 9.60 -3.89
C THR A 103 -12.39 10.04 -2.79
N GLY A 104 -13.30 10.95 -3.14
CA GLY A 104 -14.54 11.18 -2.42
C GLY A 104 -14.44 11.91 -1.08
N GLY A 105 -14.61 13.23 -1.13
CA GLY A 105 -15.15 13.94 0.02
C GLY A 105 -16.50 13.31 0.43
N ASN A 106 -16.68 13.09 1.72
CA ASN A 106 -17.84 12.40 2.29
C ASN A 106 -19.18 13.04 1.87
N SER A 107 -19.94 12.36 1.01
CA SER A 107 -21.32 12.73 0.67
C SER A 107 -22.31 11.58 0.90
N PHE A 108 -22.30 11.05 2.13
CA PHE A 108 -23.50 10.44 2.71
C PHE A 108 -24.02 11.36 3.83
N GLN A 109 -24.76 12.39 3.45
CA GLN A 109 -25.66 13.06 4.38
C GLN A 109 -26.88 12.15 4.58
N LEU A 110 -26.82 11.32 5.61
CA LEU A 110 -27.97 10.56 6.09
C LEU A 110 -28.89 11.54 6.85
N GLY A 111 -30.01 11.93 6.24
CA GLY A 111 -30.86 12.95 6.86
C GLY A 111 -32.14 13.29 6.09
N SER A 112 -33.13 12.39 6.13
CA SER A 112 -34.57 12.75 6.11
C SER A 112 -35.40 11.56 6.56
N SER A 113 -36.31 11.78 7.51
CA SER A 113 -37.12 10.77 8.18
C SER A 113 -38.51 10.59 7.54
N SER A 114 -39.29 9.64 8.08
CA SER A 114 -40.67 9.26 7.69
C SER A 114 -40.74 8.31 6.48
N SER A 115 -41.56 7.25 6.45
CA SER A 115 -42.60 6.79 7.41
C SER A 115 -42.64 5.25 7.53
N GLN A 116 -43.16 4.75 8.65
CA GLN A 116 -43.73 3.38 8.79
C GLN A 116 -45.10 3.30 8.04
N PRO A 117 -45.78 2.14 7.89
CA PRO A 117 -45.50 0.75 8.34
C PRO A 117 -45.60 -0.27 7.15
N ASP A 118 -46.02 -1.55 7.19
CA ASP A 118 -46.38 -2.54 8.25
C ASP A 118 -46.12 -4.03 7.85
N SER A 119 -46.14 -4.90 8.88
CA SER A 119 -46.69 -6.28 8.97
C SER A 119 -46.20 -7.52 8.19
N ALA A 120 -46.24 -8.62 8.97
CA ALA A 120 -46.56 -10.02 8.62
C ALA A 120 -45.51 -10.98 7.99
N SER A 121 -44.93 -11.80 8.88
CA SER A 121 -44.94 -13.28 8.83
C SER A 121 -44.19 -14.05 7.71
N SER A 122 -43.18 -14.85 8.09
CA SER A 122 -43.38 -16.32 8.25
C SER A 122 -42.20 -16.99 8.98
N SER A 123 -42.43 -18.19 9.49
CA SER A 123 -41.56 -18.97 10.39
C SER A 123 -40.46 -19.79 9.68
N ASN A 124 -39.67 -20.49 10.52
CA ASN A 124 -38.81 -21.67 10.24
C ASN A 124 -37.32 -21.37 9.92
N GLU A 125 -36.33 -22.16 10.38
CA GLU A 125 -36.37 -23.32 11.31
C GLU A 125 -35.02 -23.54 12.03
N ALA A 126 -34.97 -24.56 12.88
CA ALA A 126 -33.85 -24.90 13.77
C ALA A 126 -32.48 -25.10 13.07
N TYR A 127 -31.41 -24.73 13.77
CA TYR A 127 -30.08 -25.27 13.53
C TYR A 127 -30.04 -26.74 13.99
N PRO A 128 -29.64 -27.70 13.14
CA PRO A 128 -29.33 -29.04 13.60
C PRO A 128 -28.00 -29.03 14.36
N ASP A 129 -28.07 -29.35 15.65
CA ASP A 129 -26.97 -30.00 16.35
C ASP A 129 -26.68 -31.34 15.65
N ASN A 130 -25.42 -31.61 15.34
CA ASN A 130 -24.89 -32.95 15.10
C ASN A 130 -23.38 -32.94 15.35
N ASN A 131 -23.06 -33.15 16.62
CA ASN A 131 -21.98 -34.02 17.06
C ASN A 131 -21.50 -35.02 15.99
N ASP A 132 -20.17 -35.12 15.77
CA ASP A 132 -19.53 -36.42 16.03
C ASP A 132 -18.01 -36.32 16.27
N VAL A 133 -17.63 -37.03 17.31
CA VAL A 133 -16.28 -37.42 17.73
C VAL A 133 -15.41 -37.95 16.59
N LEU A 134 -14.11 -37.64 16.66
CA LEU A 134 -13.09 -38.60 16.23
C LEU A 134 -12.00 -38.71 17.30
N GLU A 135 -12.22 -39.66 18.22
CA GLU A 135 -11.22 -40.16 19.14
C GLU A 135 -10.58 -41.42 18.51
N MET A 136 -9.32 -41.30 18.07
CA MET A 136 -8.26 -42.33 18.02
C MET A 136 -7.01 -41.79 17.30
#